data_AF-A0A1G2RLM8-F1
#
_entry.id   AF-A0A1G2RLM8-F1
#
_cell.length_a   1.000
_cell.length_b   1.000
_cell.length_c   1.000
_cell.angle_alpha   90.00
_cell.angle_beta   90.00
_cell.angle_gamma   90.00
#
_symmetry.space_group_name_H-M   'P 1'
#
loop_
_entity.id
_entity.type
_entity.pdbx_description
1 polymer ?
#
loop_
_entity_poly.entity_id
_entity_poly.type
_entity_poly.pdbx_seq_one_letter_code
_entity_poly.pdbx_strand_id
1 'polypeptide(L)'
;MNFIGRAKVLLFVRIAVAAWLIVRAVIALAPLVIVLHNSSFDVIYSSSNLIIFSSILSGGAFFGTAIGILKSKRWAIYAFIGIVLLSYVSQFAFGTFKIDFGELALDLFEIFLIFYLWQNRDKFEVGDKKKEDIFLGLSILAFAVSIILSGFLVDKLNKFLDLDEEAQSPGTLDWQTYRNEEFGFEVKYPPNFEFGVCAGTPPFSVIGLDRSELIQQGSVGCDIGLKIYGIIFTFKEGPYDTAQDVVDSLPLGLDDEIGSTADIFFGRNKFIRVTRFSSFSGTEDIFYFTQYPGSSFFLSVSVYPRVEIDPERDSLINYDEVANQILSTFRFIE
;
A
#
# COMPACT_ATOMS: atom_id res chain seq x y z
N MET A 1 -11.95 -47.60 6.49
CA MET A 1 -11.37 -46.92 5.31
C MET A 1 -10.21 -47.76 4.79
N ASN A 2 -10.39 -48.45 3.67
CA ASN A 2 -9.46 -49.49 3.18
C ASN A 2 -8.06 -48.93 2.84
N PHE A 3 -7.02 -49.76 2.99
CA PHE A 3 -5.61 -49.40 2.76
C PHE A 3 -5.38 -48.73 1.39
N ILE A 4 -6.09 -49.18 0.35
CA ILE A 4 -6.08 -48.63 -1.01
C ILE A 4 -6.56 -47.18 -1.05
N GLY A 5 -7.54 -46.81 -0.21
CA GLY A 5 -8.03 -45.43 -0.11
C GLY A 5 -6.96 -44.50 0.48
N ARG A 6 -6.23 -44.94 1.50
CA ARG A 6 -5.18 -44.13 2.16
C ARG A 6 -4.00 -43.85 1.22
N ALA A 7 -3.60 -44.82 0.39
CA ALA A 7 -2.52 -44.64 -0.58
C ALA A 7 -2.89 -43.61 -1.67
N LYS A 8 -4.13 -43.67 -2.17
CA LYS A 8 -4.63 -42.70 -3.17
C LYS A 8 -4.71 -41.28 -2.61
N VAL A 9 -5.15 -41.11 -1.36
CA VAL A 9 -5.19 -39.78 -0.71
C VAL A 9 -3.79 -39.20 -0.51
N LEU A 10 -2.81 -40.00 -0.09
CA LEU A 10 -1.42 -39.52 0.06
C LEU A 10 -0.81 -39.09 -1.29
N LEU A 11 -1.05 -39.86 -2.36
CA LEU A 11 -0.61 -39.48 -3.70
C LEU A 11 -1.24 -38.17 -4.16
N PHE A 12 -2.55 -38.01 -3.94
CA PHE A 12 -3.26 -36.78 -4.27
C PHE A 12 -2.68 -35.57 -3.52
N VAL A 13 -2.46 -35.69 -2.21
CA VAL A 13 -1.86 -34.60 -1.42
C VAL A 13 -0.45 -34.24 -1.91
N ARG A 14 0.37 -35.24 -2.27
CA ARG A 14 1.71 -34.97 -2.83
C ARG A 14 1.63 -34.17 -4.13
N ILE A 15 0.72 -34.53 -5.03
CA ILE A 15 0.49 -33.81 -6.29
C ILE A 15 0.01 -32.39 -6.01
N ALA A 16 -0.95 -32.22 -5.10
CA ALA A 16 -1.48 -30.90 -4.73
C ALA A 16 -0.39 -29.98 -4.17
N VAL A 17 0.43 -30.47 -3.23
CA VAL A 17 1.52 -29.69 -2.64
C VAL A 17 2.59 -29.36 -3.67
N ALA A 18 2.95 -30.31 -4.54
CA ALA A 18 3.92 -30.07 -5.60
C ALA A 18 3.41 -29.04 -6.61
N ALA A 19 2.15 -29.11 -7.02
CA ALA A 19 1.53 -28.14 -7.91
C ALA A 19 1.52 -26.73 -7.27
N TRP A 20 1.13 -26.63 -6.01
CA TRP A 20 1.16 -25.37 -5.26
C TRP A 20 2.57 -24.78 -5.18
N LEU A 21 3.58 -25.60 -4.89
CA LEU A 21 4.98 -25.18 -4.87
C LEU A 21 5.48 -24.71 -6.25
N ILE A 22 5.08 -25.37 -7.34
CA ILE A 22 5.45 -24.98 -8.70
C ILE A 22 4.84 -23.62 -9.05
N VAL A 23 3.56 -23.38 -8.70
CA VAL A 23 2.91 -22.08 -8.92
C VAL A 23 3.64 -20.98 -8.16
N ARG A 24 3.97 -21.20 -6.88
CA ARG A 24 4.78 -20.25 -6.08
C ARG A 24 6.16 -20.02 -6.69
N ALA A 25 6.80 -21.04 -7.24
CA ALA A 25 8.09 -20.91 -7.91
C ALA A 25 8.01 -20.02 -9.17
N VAL A 26 6.97 -20.20 -9.98
CA VAL A 26 6.73 -19.36 -11.17
C VAL A 26 6.51 -17.91 -10.77
N ILE A 27 5.69 -17.65 -9.75
CA ILE A 27 5.45 -16.30 -9.22
C ILE A 27 6.75 -15.68 -8.70
N ALA A 28 7.53 -16.44 -7.92
CA ALA A 28 8.81 -15.97 -7.36
C ALA A 28 9.86 -15.64 -8.44
N LEU A 29 9.77 -16.25 -9.62
CA LEU A 29 10.63 -15.97 -10.76
C LEU A 29 10.10 -14.86 -11.68
N ALA A 30 8.88 -14.38 -11.50
CA ALA A 30 8.30 -13.33 -12.34
C ALA A 30 9.14 -12.03 -12.35
N PRO A 31 9.66 -11.52 -11.20
CA PRO A 31 10.52 -10.34 -11.21
C PRO A 31 11.79 -10.53 -12.06
N LEU A 32 12.37 -11.73 -12.06
CA LEU A 32 13.53 -12.05 -12.89
C LEU A 32 13.21 -11.93 -14.38
N VAL A 33 12.06 -12.45 -14.82
CA VAL A 33 11.63 -12.38 -16.22
C VAL A 33 11.40 -10.93 -16.65
N ILE A 34 10.77 -10.12 -15.79
CA ILE A 34 10.52 -8.70 -16.04
C ILE A 34 11.85 -7.94 -16.18
N VAL A 35 12.80 -8.17 -15.28
CA VAL A 35 14.12 -7.53 -15.33
C VAL A 35 14.91 -7.95 -16.58
N LEU A 36 14.84 -9.22 -16.98
CA LEU A 36 15.52 -9.73 -18.18
C LEU A 36 14.88 -9.22 -19.49
N HIS A 37 13.57 -8.95 -19.50
CA HIS A 37 12.86 -8.48 -20.69
C HIS A 37 13.02 -6.97 -20.92
N ASN A 38 13.12 -6.18 -19.84
CA ASN A 38 13.18 -4.72 -19.88
C ASN A 38 14.61 -4.16 -19.95
N SER A 39 15.56 -4.88 -20.55
CA SER A 39 17.00 -4.55 -20.56
C SER A 39 17.39 -3.30 -21.40
N SER A 40 16.51 -2.31 -21.52
CA SER A 40 16.76 -1.01 -22.16
C SER A 40 16.82 0.17 -21.19
N PHE A 41 16.72 -0.03 -19.88
CA PHE A 41 16.84 1.07 -18.92
C PHE A 41 18.16 1.00 -18.16
N ASP A 42 19.08 1.87 -18.58
CA ASP A 42 20.08 2.46 -17.70
C ASP A 42 19.38 3.00 -16.45
N VAL A 43 20.07 2.90 -15.30
CA VAL A 43 19.65 3.36 -13.96
C VAL A 43 18.79 2.34 -13.18
N ILE A 44 19.46 1.44 -12.45
CA ILE A 44 19.39 1.22 -10.98
C ILE A 44 20.28 -0.02 -10.69
N TYR A 45 21.56 0.21 -10.37
CA TYR A 45 22.55 -0.85 -10.18
C TYR A 45 22.62 -1.43 -8.74
N SER A 46 21.79 -0.97 -7.80
CA SER A 46 21.89 -1.38 -6.39
C SER A 46 20.82 -2.38 -5.94
N SER A 47 19.53 -2.20 -6.29
CA SER A 47 18.44 -3.08 -5.84
C SER A 47 18.17 -4.26 -6.77
N SER A 48 18.47 -4.15 -8.06
CA SER A 48 18.17 -5.15 -9.09
C SER A 48 18.89 -6.48 -8.86
N ASN A 49 20.14 -6.46 -8.41
CA ASN A 49 20.91 -7.67 -8.13
C ASN A 49 20.35 -8.47 -6.93
N LEU A 50 19.82 -7.77 -5.91
CA LEU A 50 19.22 -8.40 -4.74
C LEU A 50 17.87 -9.03 -5.08
N ILE A 51 17.08 -8.38 -5.93
CA ILE A 51 15.80 -8.89 -6.43
C ILE A 51 16.02 -10.14 -7.31
N ILE A 52 16.99 -10.08 -8.23
CA ILE A 52 17.38 -11.24 -9.06
C ILE A 52 17.82 -12.42 -8.19
N PHE A 53 18.72 -12.17 -7.24
CA PHE A 53 19.28 -13.22 -6.39
C PHE A 53 18.21 -13.88 -5.50
N SER A 54 17.35 -13.07 -4.87
CA SER A 54 16.24 -13.57 -4.05
C SER A 54 15.21 -14.35 -4.86
N SER A 55 14.90 -13.92 -6.08
CA SER A 55 13.98 -14.61 -7.01
C SER A 55 14.50 -15.99 -7.42
N ILE A 56 15.79 -16.09 -7.78
CA ILE A 56 16.42 -17.36 -8.16
C ILE A 56 16.46 -18.31 -6.96
N LEU A 57 16.85 -17.80 -5.79
CA LEU A 57 17.02 -18.61 -4.59
C LEU A 57 15.69 -19.15 -4.06
N SER A 58 14.64 -18.32 -4.05
CA SER A 58 13.28 -18.72 -3.67
C SER A 58 12.65 -19.67 -4.70
N GLY A 59 12.70 -19.34 -6.00
CA GLY A 59 12.21 -20.21 -7.07
C GLY A 59 12.88 -21.58 -7.05
N GLY A 60 14.20 -21.63 -6.88
CA GLY A 60 14.96 -22.87 -6.73
C GLY A 60 14.55 -23.69 -5.51
N ALA A 61 14.33 -23.05 -4.36
CA ALA A 61 13.86 -23.72 -3.15
C ALA A 61 12.47 -24.35 -3.33
N PHE A 62 11.53 -23.63 -3.96
CA PHE A 62 10.19 -24.14 -4.26
C PHE A 62 10.22 -25.33 -5.22
N PHE A 63 10.95 -25.22 -6.34
CA PHE A 63 11.10 -26.33 -7.30
C PHE A 63 11.77 -27.56 -6.69
N GLY A 64 12.87 -27.36 -5.95
CA GLY A 64 13.58 -28.45 -5.28
C GLY A 64 12.68 -29.19 -4.30
N THR A 65 11.89 -28.45 -3.51
CA THR A 65 10.93 -29.01 -2.56
C THR A 65 9.80 -29.76 -3.27
N ALA A 66 9.27 -29.23 -4.37
CA ALA A 66 8.22 -29.87 -5.15
C ALA A 66 8.67 -31.23 -5.71
N ILE A 67 9.87 -31.27 -6.31
CA ILE A 67 10.48 -32.50 -6.84
C ILE A 67 10.72 -33.50 -5.69
N GLY A 68 11.19 -33.03 -4.54
CA GLY A 68 11.41 -33.86 -3.36
C GLY A 68 10.11 -34.50 -2.85
N ILE A 69 9.01 -33.75 -2.81
CA ILE A 69 7.68 -34.25 -2.40
C ILE A 69 7.15 -35.29 -3.38
N LEU A 70 7.25 -35.04 -4.69
CA LEU A 70 6.86 -36.01 -5.72
C LEU A 70 7.68 -37.30 -5.65
N LYS A 71 8.99 -37.18 -5.41
CA LYS A 71 9.89 -38.31 -5.17
C LYS A 71 9.77 -38.93 -3.78
N SER A 72 8.76 -38.52 -3.00
CA SER A 72 8.48 -39.09 -1.68
C SER A 72 9.66 -39.02 -0.71
N LYS A 73 10.47 -37.97 -0.79
CA LYS A 73 11.62 -37.77 0.10
C LYS A 73 11.23 -37.02 1.36
N ARG A 74 11.66 -37.53 2.51
CA ARG A 74 11.26 -36.99 3.82
C ARG A 74 11.82 -35.59 4.08
N TRP A 75 13.04 -35.29 3.63
CA TRP A 75 13.65 -33.96 3.76
C TRP A 75 12.81 -32.85 3.10
N ALA A 76 12.06 -33.18 2.05
CA ALA A 76 11.22 -32.23 1.33
C ALA A 76 10.00 -31.79 2.14
N ILE A 77 9.54 -32.62 3.09
CA ILE A 77 8.49 -32.24 4.03
C ILE A 77 9.02 -31.15 4.97
N TYR A 78 10.23 -31.31 5.50
CA TYR A 78 10.82 -30.31 6.40
C TYR A 78 11.09 -28.99 5.66
N ALA A 79 11.60 -29.07 4.42
CA ALA A 79 11.77 -27.90 3.57
C ALA A 79 10.44 -27.18 3.31
N PHE A 80 9.37 -27.91 3.00
CA PHE A 80 8.02 -27.34 2.81
C PHE A 80 7.52 -26.62 4.07
N ILE A 81 7.62 -27.26 5.24
CA ILE A 81 7.22 -26.67 6.52
C ILE A 81 8.03 -25.40 6.80
N GLY A 82 9.34 -25.44 6.61
CA GLY A 82 10.22 -24.29 6.82
C GLY A 82 9.89 -23.11 5.90
N ILE A 83 9.59 -23.38 4.62
CA ILE A 83 9.17 -22.36 3.65
C ILE A 83 7.87 -21.68 4.07
N VAL A 84 6.86 -22.46 4.46
CA VAL A 84 5.56 -21.91 4.85
C VAL A 84 5.68 -21.11 6.15
N LEU A 85 6.40 -21.62 7.16
CA LEU A 85 6.64 -20.89 8.41
C LEU A 85 7.40 -19.58 8.17
N LEU A 86 8.46 -19.59 7.34
CA LEU A 86 9.21 -18.39 7.01
C LEU A 86 8.33 -17.36 6.29
N SER A 87 7.41 -17.81 5.43
CA SER A 87 6.43 -16.93 4.77
C SER A 87 5.53 -16.23 5.79
N TYR A 88 4.97 -16.97 6.75
CA TYR A 88 4.12 -16.39 7.79
C TYR A 88 4.86 -15.39 8.69
N VAL A 89 6.09 -15.72 9.11
CA VAL A 89 6.88 -14.80 9.93
C VAL A 89 7.24 -13.54 9.14
N SER A 90 7.54 -13.67 7.84
CA SER A 90 7.77 -12.51 6.97
C SER A 90 6.54 -11.61 6.87
N GLN A 91 5.36 -12.18 6.59
CA GLN A 91 4.11 -11.41 6.52
C GLN A 91 3.79 -10.69 7.83
N PHE A 92 4.04 -11.34 8.97
CA PHE A 92 3.88 -10.74 10.29
C PHE A 92 4.88 -9.61 10.53
N ALA A 93 6.17 -9.81 10.20
CA ALA A 93 7.22 -8.83 10.41
C ALA A 93 7.06 -7.55 9.58
N PHE A 94 6.50 -7.66 8.37
CA PHE A 94 6.28 -6.52 7.48
C PHE A 94 4.88 -5.88 7.62
N GLY A 95 4.07 -6.32 8.59
CA GLY A 95 2.72 -5.78 8.80
C GLY A 95 1.76 -6.00 7.62
N THR A 96 2.11 -6.90 6.69
CA THR A 96 1.29 -7.25 5.52
C THR A 96 0.30 -8.37 5.83
N PHE A 97 0.35 -8.94 7.04
CA PHE A 97 -0.62 -9.91 7.51
C PHE A 97 -2.00 -9.26 7.67
N LYS A 98 -2.84 -9.38 6.65
CA LYS A 98 -4.25 -9.01 6.70
C LYS A 98 -5.08 -10.30 6.80
N ILE A 99 -6.02 -10.34 7.75
CA ILE A 99 -6.98 -11.44 7.81
C ILE A 99 -8.08 -11.12 6.78
N ASP A 100 -7.86 -11.50 5.53
CA ASP A 100 -8.91 -11.53 4.51
C ASP A 100 -9.61 -12.90 4.57
N PHE A 101 -10.94 -12.95 4.59
CA PHE A 101 -11.70 -14.21 4.60
C PHE A 101 -11.40 -15.09 3.38
N GLY A 102 -11.03 -14.50 2.23
CA GLY A 102 -10.56 -15.23 1.06
C GLY A 102 -9.19 -15.88 1.25
N GLU A 103 -8.26 -15.16 1.90
CA GLU A 103 -6.90 -15.65 2.20
C GLU A 103 -6.91 -16.64 3.37
N LEU A 104 -7.82 -16.48 4.34
CA LEU A 104 -7.99 -17.38 5.48
C LEU A 104 -8.23 -18.83 5.05
N ALA A 105 -8.97 -19.05 3.96
CA ALA A 105 -9.20 -20.39 3.44
C ALA A 105 -7.92 -21.04 2.89
N LEU A 106 -7.05 -20.25 2.26
CA LEU A 106 -5.75 -20.71 1.76
C LEU A 106 -4.79 -20.98 2.93
N ASP A 107 -4.77 -20.11 3.95
CA ASP A 107 -3.95 -20.30 5.13
C ASP A 107 -4.33 -21.56 5.91
N LEU A 108 -5.62 -21.78 6.12
CA LEU A 108 -6.12 -23.01 6.76
C LEU A 108 -5.81 -24.24 5.93
N PHE A 109 -5.84 -24.13 4.60
CA PHE A 109 -5.44 -25.21 3.70
C PHE A 109 -3.93 -25.53 3.80
N GLU A 110 -3.07 -24.51 3.85
CA GLU A 110 -1.63 -24.68 4.03
C GLU A 110 -1.29 -25.33 5.38
N ILE A 111 -1.93 -24.87 6.46
CA ILE A 111 -1.82 -25.48 7.80
C ILE A 111 -2.27 -26.95 7.76
N PHE A 112 -3.40 -27.24 7.12
CA PHE A 112 -3.88 -28.61 6.94
C PHE A 112 -2.86 -29.48 6.21
N LEU A 113 -2.25 -28.98 5.13
CA LEU A 113 -1.22 -29.70 4.38
C LEU A 113 0.02 -29.99 5.24
N ILE A 114 0.47 -29.03 6.05
CA ILE A 114 1.57 -29.22 7.00
C ILE A 114 1.25 -30.35 7.96
N PHE A 115 0.09 -30.30 8.62
CA PHE A 115 -0.33 -31.33 9.57
C PHE A 115 -0.44 -32.70 8.92
N TYR A 116 -1.04 -32.77 7.73
CA TYR A 116 -1.21 -34.02 6.99
C TYR A 116 0.13 -34.63 6.58
N LEU A 117 1.05 -33.83 6.02
CA LEU A 117 2.37 -34.30 5.62
C LEU A 117 3.20 -34.73 6.83
N TRP A 118 3.14 -33.97 7.93
CA TRP A 118 3.82 -34.29 9.18
C TRP A 118 3.35 -35.62 9.77
N GLN A 119 2.03 -35.86 9.81
CA GLN A 119 1.45 -37.10 10.31
C GLN A 119 1.82 -38.30 9.44
N ASN A 120 2.02 -38.09 8.13
CA ASN A 120 2.36 -39.15 7.18
C ASN A 120 3.86 -39.22 6.85
N ARG A 121 4.72 -38.50 7.59
CA ARG A 121 6.16 -38.39 7.27
C ARG A 121 6.90 -39.71 7.24
N ASP A 122 6.45 -40.71 8.01
CA ASP A 122 7.09 -42.03 8.09
C ASP A 122 6.86 -42.88 6.82
N LYS A 123 5.92 -42.46 5.96
CA LYS A 123 5.63 -43.09 4.66
C LYS A 123 6.50 -42.52 3.53
N PHE A 124 7.43 -41.63 3.85
CA PHE A 124 8.38 -41.06 2.91
C PHE A 124 9.71 -41.80 3.07
N GLU A 125 10.41 -41.96 1.95
CA GLU A 125 11.73 -42.59 1.96
C GLU A 125 12.67 -41.74 2.80
N VAL A 126 13.18 -42.37 3.85
CA VAL A 126 14.25 -41.83 4.68
C VAL A 126 15.48 -41.71 3.78
N GLY A 127 15.94 -40.48 3.60
CA GLY A 127 17.14 -40.19 2.83
C GLY A 127 18.40 -40.50 3.63
N ASP A 128 19.51 -39.91 3.20
CA ASP A 128 20.70 -39.81 4.03
C ASP A 128 20.35 -39.07 5.33
N LYS A 129 20.43 -39.76 6.47
CA LYS A 129 20.10 -39.22 7.79
C LYS A 129 20.82 -37.90 8.07
N LYS A 130 22.08 -37.78 7.61
CA LYS A 130 22.86 -36.55 7.73
C LYS A 130 22.21 -35.39 6.99
N LYS A 131 21.61 -35.63 5.82
CA LYS A 131 20.88 -34.60 5.06
C LYS A 131 19.58 -34.21 5.77
N GLU A 132 18.85 -35.18 6.33
CA GLU A 132 17.62 -34.89 7.09
C GLU A 132 17.90 -34.01 8.31
N ASP A 133 18.93 -34.34 9.09
CA ASP A 133 19.33 -33.56 10.27
C ASP A 133 19.79 -32.15 9.88
N ILE A 134 20.51 -32.00 8.76
CA ILE A 134 20.92 -30.69 8.21
C ILE A 134 19.69 -29.85 7.82
N PHE A 135 18.73 -30.41 7.07
CA PHE A 135 17.55 -29.67 6.63
C PHE A 135 16.63 -29.29 7.79
N LEU A 136 16.46 -30.18 8.77
CA LEU A 136 15.71 -29.87 9.99
C LEU A 136 16.41 -28.75 10.78
N GLY A 137 17.73 -28.86 10.97
CA GLY A 137 18.52 -27.83 11.65
C GLY A 137 18.45 -26.47 10.95
N LEU A 138 18.57 -26.43 9.63
CA LEU A 138 18.44 -25.19 8.85
C LEU A 138 17.03 -24.59 8.95
N SER A 139 15.98 -25.40 8.96
CA SER A 139 14.60 -24.94 9.10
C SER A 139 14.35 -24.32 10.47
N ILE A 140 14.85 -24.96 11.54
CA ILE A 140 14.76 -24.45 12.90
C ILE A 140 15.57 -23.15 13.05
N LEU A 141 16.78 -23.10 12.49
CA LEU A 141 17.64 -21.92 12.52
C LEU A 141 16.99 -20.75 11.78
N ALA A 142 16.46 -20.98 10.57
CA ALA A 142 15.77 -19.97 9.78
C ALA A 142 14.55 -19.43 10.53
N PHE A 143 13.78 -20.30 11.18
CA PHE A 143 12.64 -19.90 12.00
C PHE A 143 13.05 -19.05 13.20
N ALA A 144 14.09 -19.46 13.95
CA ALA A 144 14.61 -18.71 15.08
C ALA A 144 15.16 -17.34 14.68
N VAL A 145 15.96 -17.28 13.61
CA VAL A 145 16.49 -16.03 13.03
C VAL A 145 15.34 -15.14 12.61
N SER A 146 14.30 -15.70 11.99
CA SER A 146 13.12 -14.93 11.56
C SER A 146 12.34 -14.34 12.74
N ILE A 147 12.16 -15.08 13.84
CA ILE A 147 11.55 -14.55 15.08
C ILE A 147 12.40 -13.39 15.62
N ILE A 148 13.72 -13.56 15.73
CA ILE A 148 14.62 -12.53 16.27
C ILE A 148 14.61 -11.28 15.37
N LEU A 149 14.70 -11.45 14.05
CA LEU A 149 14.60 -10.34 13.10
C LEU A 149 13.24 -9.68 13.15
N SER A 150 12.15 -10.44 13.28
CA SER A 150 10.80 -9.86 13.42
C SER A 150 10.69 -9.02 14.70
N GLY A 151 11.18 -9.50 15.84
CA GLY A 151 11.21 -8.72 17.08
C GLY A 151 12.09 -7.46 16.97
N PHE A 152 13.26 -7.57 16.36
CA PHE A 152 14.16 -6.43 16.12
C PHE A 152 13.56 -5.42 15.14
N LEU A 153 12.90 -5.89 14.08
CA LEU A 153 12.22 -5.04 13.10
C LEU A 153 11.00 -4.38 13.71
N VAL A 154 10.18 -5.08 14.49
CA VAL A 154 9.04 -4.50 15.22
C VAL A 154 9.52 -3.45 16.21
N ASP A 155 10.60 -3.69 16.96
CA ASP A 155 11.17 -2.68 17.88
C ASP A 155 11.68 -1.45 17.12
N LYS A 156 12.40 -1.64 16.00
CA LYS A 156 12.82 -0.53 15.14
C LYS A 156 11.65 0.18 14.47
N LEU A 157 10.63 -0.54 14.03
CA LEU A 157 9.45 -0.03 13.35
C LEU A 157 8.60 0.75 14.33
N ASN A 158 8.35 0.23 15.53
CA ASN A 158 7.69 0.94 16.62
C ASN A 158 8.47 2.20 16.97
N LYS A 159 9.80 2.12 17.08
CA LYS A 159 10.63 3.31 17.30
C LYS A 159 10.58 4.30 16.13
N PHE A 160 10.41 3.83 14.89
CA PHE A 160 10.20 4.69 13.71
C PHE A 160 8.79 5.31 13.69
N LEU A 161 7.77 4.57 14.11
CA LEU A 161 6.38 5.02 14.19
C LEU A 161 6.17 5.97 15.38
N ASP A 162 6.88 5.76 16.49
CA ASP A 162 6.93 6.68 17.64
C ASP A 162 7.71 7.96 17.29
N LEU A 163 8.59 7.92 16.28
CA LEU A 163 9.27 9.11 15.77
C LEU A 163 8.35 10.02 14.93
N ASP A 164 7.18 9.55 14.50
CA ASP A 164 6.17 10.36 13.79
C ASP A 164 5.37 11.29 14.72
N GLU A 165 5.61 11.26 16.05
CA GLU A 165 4.95 12.21 16.96
C GLU A 165 5.55 13.64 16.87
N GLU A 166 6.78 13.80 16.35
CA GLU A 166 7.40 15.13 16.10
C GLU A 166 8.32 15.20 14.86
N ALA A 167 8.33 14.20 13.97
CA ALA A 167 9.14 14.28 12.75
C ALA A 167 8.57 15.30 11.75
N GLN A 168 8.95 16.57 11.91
CA GLN A 168 8.94 17.51 10.80
C GLN A 168 9.71 16.87 9.65
N SER A 169 9.01 16.55 8.55
CA SER A 169 9.66 16.23 7.29
C SER A 169 10.66 17.36 7.00
N PRO A 170 11.96 17.07 6.77
CA PRO A 170 12.97 18.11 6.54
C PRO A 170 12.61 19.03 5.36
N GLY A 171 11.67 18.64 4.48
CA GLY A 171 11.13 19.48 3.42
C GLY A 171 10.08 20.52 3.86
N THR A 172 9.65 20.52 5.13
CA THR A 172 8.57 21.39 5.66
C THR A 172 9.03 22.40 6.72
N LEU A 173 10.34 22.52 6.95
CA LEU A 173 10.92 23.40 7.98
C LEU A 173 10.57 24.88 7.76
N ASP A 174 10.51 25.33 6.50
CA ASP A 174 10.18 26.70 6.13
C ASP A 174 8.69 26.92 5.81
N TRP A 175 7.84 25.91 6.09
CA TRP A 175 6.41 25.99 5.80
C TRP A 175 5.69 26.87 6.81
N GLN A 176 4.70 27.60 6.30
CA GLN A 176 3.82 28.41 7.14
C GLN A 176 2.71 27.54 7.72
N THR A 177 2.10 27.97 8.83
CA THR A 177 1.00 27.26 9.48
C THR A 177 -0.29 28.03 9.30
N TYR A 178 -1.30 27.38 8.72
CA TYR A 178 -2.66 27.88 8.65
C TYR A 178 -3.50 27.22 9.74
N ARG A 179 -4.16 28.03 10.56
CA ARG A 179 -4.99 27.59 11.67
C ARG A 179 -6.38 28.16 11.51
N ASN A 180 -7.39 27.30 11.59
CA ASN A 180 -8.78 27.70 11.57
C ASN A 180 -9.46 27.26 12.88
N GLU A 181 -9.69 28.22 13.77
CA GLU A 181 -10.30 27.98 15.08
C GLU A 181 -11.80 27.66 14.98
N GLU A 182 -12.48 28.16 13.94
CA GLU A 182 -13.92 27.96 13.75
C GLU A 182 -14.25 26.50 13.44
N PHE A 183 -13.44 25.87 12.59
CA PHE A 183 -13.60 24.46 12.20
C PHE A 183 -12.63 23.52 12.95
N GLY A 184 -11.82 24.04 13.87
CA GLY A 184 -10.98 23.23 14.76
C GLY A 184 -9.91 22.40 14.04
N PHE A 185 -9.20 22.97 13.07
CA PHE A 185 -8.07 22.29 12.43
C PHE A 185 -6.92 23.25 12.08
N GLU A 186 -5.75 22.67 11.83
CA GLU A 186 -4.61 23.38 11.27
C GLU A 186 -3.79 22.49 10.32
N VAL A 187 -3.09 23.14 9.39
CA VAL A 187 -2.22 22.52 8.39
C VAL A 187 -0.99 23.38 8.17
N LYS A 188 0.12 22.77 7.73
CA LYS A 188 1.25 23.51 7.18
C LYS A 188 1.17 23.58 5.66
N TYR A 189 1.72 24.63 5.09
CA TYR A 189 1.71 24.87 3.64
C TYR A 189 3.02 25.53 3.17
N PRO A 190 3.43 25.30 1.91
CA PRO A 190 4.63 25.91 1.37
C PRO A 190 4.62 27.45 1.45
N PRO A 191 5.76 28.10 1.66
CA PRO A 191 5.83 29.56 1.84
C PRO A 191 5.46 30.37 0.58
N ASN A 192 5.50 29.73 -0.59
CA ASN A 192 5.05 30.29 -1.85
C ASN A 192 3.54 30.11 -2.08
N PHE A 193 2.79 29.50 -1.15
CA PHE A 193 1.34 29.41 -1.26
C PHE A 193 0.69 30.59 -0.50
N GLU A 194 -0.39 31.13 -1.04
CA GLU A 194 -1.23 32.13 -0.38
C GLU A 194 -2.64 31.60 -0.16
N PHE A 195 -3.25 31.98 0.96
CA PHE A 195 -4.64 31.67 1.25
C PHE A 195 -5.56 32.83 0.85
N GLY A 196 -6.44 32.57 -0.12
CA GLY A 196 -7.54 33.47 -0.50
C GLY A 196 -8.87 32.99 0.06
N VAL A 197 -9.69 33.91 0.59
CA VAL A 197 -11.10 33.64 0.91
C VAL A 197 -11.96 34.00 -0.30
N CYS A 198 -12.72 33.05 -0.82
CA CYS A 198 -13.70 33.32 -1.85
C CYS A 198 -14.98 33.93 -1.28
N ALA A 199 -15.22 35.22 -1.54
CA ALA A 199 -16.50 35.85 -1.26
C ALA A 199 -17.49 35.49 -2.38
N GLY A 200 -18.53 34.70 -2.08
CA GLY A 200 -19.61 34.43 -3.04
C GLY A 200 -20.50 33.21 -2.77
N THR A 201 -20.02 32.21 -2.03
CA THR A 201 -20.82 31.02 -1.70
C THR A 201 -20.52 30.57 -0.26
N PRO A 202 -21.52 30.52 0.63
CA PRO A 202 -21.41 29.65 1.80
C PRO A 202 -21.42 28.20 1.32
N PRO A 203 -20.63 27.29 1.90
CA PRO A 203 -19.70 27.47 3.04
C PRO A 203 -18.26 27.78 2.57
N PHE A 204 -17.48 28.44 3.45
CA PHE A 204 -16.18 29.05 3.15
C PHE A 204 -15.21 28.08 2.45
N SER A 205 -14.67 28.50 1.29
CA SER A 205 -13.51 27.86 0.67
C SER A 205 -12.27 28.71 0.93
N VAL A 206 -11.22 28.08 1.44
CA VAL A 206 -9.89 28.67 1.61
C VAL A 206 -9.00 28.05 0.53
N ILE A 207 -8.57 28.86 -0.44
CA ILE A 207 -7.79 28.38 -1.58
C ILE A 207 -6.30 28.53 -1.26
N GLY A 208 -5.52 27.45 -1.32
CA GLY A 208 -4.05 27.50 -1.33
C GLY A 208 -3.55 27.64 -2.77
N LEU A 209 -3.17 28.85 -3.16
CA LEU A 209 -2.69 29.16 -4.51
C LEU A 209 -1.18 29.35 -4.51
N ASP A 210 -0.46 28.77 -5.47
CA ASP A 210 0.94 29.11 -5.69
C ASP A 210 1.05 30.58 -6.15
N ARG A 211 1.79 31.37 -5.38
CA ARG A 211 2.06 32.80 -5.58
C ARG A 211 2.70 33.09 -6.93
N SER A 212 3.46 32.14 -7.48
CA SER A 212 4.08 32.28 -8.79
C SER A 212 3.04 32.37 -9.94
N GLU A 213 1.86 31.79 -9.72
CA GLU A 213 0.74 31.80 -10.65
C GLU A 213 -0.20 33.00 -10.41
N LEU A 214 -0.34 33.44 -9.15
CA LEU A 214 -1.12 34.65 -8.78
C LEU A 214 -0.60 35.93 -9.43
N ILE A 215 0.73 36.09 -9.51
CA ILE A 215 1.39 37.25 -10.11
C ILE A 215 1.05 37.37 -11.61
N GLN A 216 0.74 36.26 -12.28
CA GLN A 216 0.45 36.23 -13.71
C GLN A 216 -1.02 36.56 -14.04
N GLN A 217 -1.96 36.29 -13.12
CA GLN A 217 -3.40 36.51 -13.34
C GLN A 217 -3.93 37.84 -12.77
N GLY A 218 -3.14 38.55 -11.96
CA GLY A 218 -3.42 39.95 -11.58
C GLY A 218 -4.48 40.16 -10.49
N SER A 219 -5.14 39.11 -9.98
CA SER A 219 -6.00 39.15 -8.78
C SER A 219 -6.39 37.74 -8.33
N VAL A 220 -6.61 37.55 -7.02
CA VAL A 220 -7.37 36.43 -6.46
C VAL A 220 -8.86 36.70 -6.71
N GLY A 221 -9.30 36.56 -7.96
CA GLY A 221 -10.72 36.59 -8.30
C GLY A 221 -11.26 35.17 -8.28
N CYS A 222 -12.24 34.88 -7.40
CA CYS A 222 -13.01 33.64 -7.46
C CYS A 222 -14.03 33.69 -8.60
N ASP A 223 -13.56 34.07 -9.79
CA ASP A 223 -14.33 33.95 -11.00
C ASP A 223 -14.16 32.51 -11.47
N ILE A 224 -15.07 31.65 -11.00
CA ILE A 224 -15.16 30.20 -11.24
C ILE A 224 -15.22 29.84 -12.75
N GLY A 225 -15.24 30.84 -13.64
CA GLY A 225 -15.08 30.71 -15.08
C GLY A 225 -13.64 30.72 -15.59
N LEU A 226 -12.63 30.98 -14.74
CA LEU A 226 -11.21 30.89 -15.11
C LEU A 226 -10.59 29.59 -14.60
N LYS A 227 -9.65 29.04 -15.39
CA LYS A 227 -8.89 27.83 -15.06
C LYS A 227 -7.97 28.12 -13.87
N ILE A 228 -8.47 27.85 -12.66
CA ILE A 228 -7.69 27.91 -11.43
C ILE A 228 -6.90 26.60 -11.31
N TYR A 229 -5.59 26.69 -11.16
CA TYR A 229 -4.71 25.57 -10.86
C TYR A 229 -4.25 25.67 -9.41
N GLY A 230 -4.25 24.56 -8.67
CA GLY A 230 -3.82 24.56 -7.28
C GLY A 230 -4.62 23.64 -6.37
N ILE A 231 -4.51 23.91 -5.06
CA ILE A 231 -5.09 23.09 -3.99
C ILE A 231 -6.16 23.90 -3.26
N ILE A 232 -7.39 23.42 -3.29
CA ILE A 232 -8.54 24.13 -2.72
C ILE A 232 -9.03 23.40 -1.49
N PHE A 233 -9.04 24.06 -0.33
CA PHE A 233 -9.69 23.56 0.88
C PHE A 233 -11.11 24.13 0.93
N THR A 234 -12.11 23.26 0.88
CA THR A 234 -13.52 23.65 0.99
C THR A 234 -14.12 23.01 2.21
N PHE A 235 -14.70 23.83 3.08
CA PHE A 235 -15.46 23.36 4.23
C PHE A 235 -16.91 23.23 3.80
N LYS A 236 -17.51 22.06 4.02
CA LYS A 236 -18.93 21.82 3.77
C LYS A 236 -19.64 21.48 5.06
N GLU A 237 -20.52 22.38 5.49
CA GLU A 237 -21.57 22.04 6.43
C GLU A 237 -22.75 21.45 5.65
N GLY A 238 -23.29 20.34 6.12
CA GLY A 238 -24.45 19.73 5.49
C GLY A 238 -25.07 18.65 6.37
N PRO A 239 -26.24 18.12 5.98
CA PRO A 239 -26.94 17.05 6.72
C PRO A 239 -26.29 15.68 6.47
N TYR A 240 -24.96 15.64 6.44
CA TYR A 240 -24.19 14.43 6.15
C TYR A 240 -23.68 13.86 7.48
N ASP A 241 -23.92 12.57 7.70
CA ASP A 241 -23.50 11.90 8.93
C ASP A 241 -22.09 11.33 8.79
N THR A 242 -21.68 11.01 7.56
CA THR A 242 -20.39 10.40 7.24
C THR A 242 -19.74 11.04 6.02
N ALA A 243 -18.41 10.87 5.89
CA ALA A 243 -17.68 11.36 4.73
C ALA A 243 -18.14 10.64 3.44
N GLN A 244 -18.67 9.42 3.54
CA GLN A 244 -19.23 8.69 2.41
C GLN A 244 -20.52 9.35 1.89
N ASP A 245 -21.36 9.88 2.78
CA ASP A 245 -22.58 10.60 2.36
C ASP A 245 -22.23 11.84 1.52
N VAL A 246 -21.10 12.49 1.83
CA VAL A 246 -20.58 13.61 1.04
C VAL A 246 -20.12 13.14 -0.34
N VAL A 247 -19.41 12.02 -0.43
CA VAL A 247 -19.00 11.42 -1.71
C VAL A 247 -20.22 11.11 -2.58
N ASP A 248 -21.24 10.49 -1.98
CA ASP A 248 -22.48 10.11 -2.68
C ASP A 248 -23.30 11.33 -3.12
N SER A 249 -23.14 12.47 -2.42
CA SER A 249 -23.78 13.74 -2.74
C SER A 249 -23.06 14.58 -3.79
N LEU A 250 -21.87 14.15 -4.26
CA LEU A 250 -21.11 14.94 -5.22
C LEU A 250 -21.94 15.14 -6.50
N PRO A 251 -22.19 16.39 -6.93
CA PRO A 251 -22.90 16.64 -8.16
C PRO A 251 -22.02 16.15 -9.31
N LEU A 252 -22.43 15.05 -9.92
CA LEU A 252 -21.87 14.57 -11.17
C LEU A 252 -22.51 15.37 -12.30
N GLY A 253 -21.70 16.02 -13.12
CA GLY A 253 -22.15 16.48 -14.43
C GLY A 253 -22.75 15.30 -15.23
N LEU A 254 -23.52 15.61 -16.27
CA LEU A 254 -24.16 14.58 -17.12
C LEU A 254 -23.19 13.53 -17.66
N ASP A 255 -21.89 13.88 -17.75
CA ASP A 255 -20.82 13.04 -18.27
C ASP A 255 -19.67 12.85 -17.26
N ASP A 256 -19.83 13.21 -15.98
CA ASP A 256 -18.78 13.00 -14.98
C ASP A 256 -18.84 11.59 -14.41
N GLU A 257 -17.68 10.95 -14.23
CA GLU A 257 -17.59 9.63 -13.61
C GLU A 257 -16.76 9.68 -12.33
N ILE A 258 -17.26 9.02 -11.28
CA ILE A 258 -16.44 8.70 -10.11
C ILE A 258 -15.53 7.54 -10.50
N GLY A 259 -14.22 7.80 -10.52
CA GLY A 259 -13.22 6.80 -10.87
C GLY A 259 -12.96 5.83 -9.71
N SER A 260 -12.16 6.28 -8.74
CA SER A 260 -11.74 5.44 -7.61
C SER A 260 -12.02 6.10 -6.27
N THR A 261 -12.39 5.30 -5.28
CA THR A 261 -12.54 5.72 -3.88
C THR A 261 -11.65 4.83 -3.02
N ALA A 262 -10.84 5.43 -2.15
CA ALA A 262 -9.95 4.71 -1.25
C ALA A 262 -9.82 5.39 0.11
N ASP A 263 -9.78 4.58 1.17
CA ASP A 263 -9.37 5.03 2.49
C ASP A 263 -7.85 5.29 2.49
N ILE A 264 -7.45 6.50 2.86
CA ILE A 264 -6.05 6.92 2.99
C ILE A 264 -5.81 7.47 4.39
N PHE A 265 -4.62 7.19 4.91
CA PHE A 265 -4.19 7.64 6.23
C PHE A 265 -3.02 8.60 6.09
N PHE A 266 -3.18 9.79 6.67
CA PHE A 266 -2.11 10.76 6.85
C PHE A 266 -1.87 10.90 8.36
N GLY A 267 -0.83 10.25 8.87
CA GLY A 267 -0.63 10.07 10.30
C GLY A 267 -1.82 9.33 10.94
N ARG A 268 -2.47 9.96 11.93
CA ARG A 268 -3.66 9.41 12.62
C ARG A 268 -4.98 9.77 11.94
N ASN A 269 -4.95 10.65 10.94
CA ASN A 269 -6.16 11.16 10.31
C ASN A 269 -6.55 10.28 9.12
N LYS A 270 -7.79 9.83 9.14
CA LYS A 270 -8.39 9.10 8.03
C LYS A 270 -9.01 10.07 7.03
N PHE A 271 -8.72 9.85 5.76
CA PHE A 271 -9.33 10.55 4.63
C PHE A 271 -9.95 9.53 3.66
N ILE A 272 -11.03 9.92 3.01
CA ILE A 272 -11.56 9.23 1.83
C ILE A 272 -11.06 9.99 0.60
N ARG A 273 -10.17 9.38 -0.17
CA ARG A 273 -9.71 9.93 -1.46
C ARG A 273 -10.67 9.50 -2.55
N VAL A 274 -11.18 10.45 -3.31
CA VAL A 274 -12.06 10.24 -4.46
C VAL A 274 -11.43 10.87 -5.69
N THR A 275 -11.26 10.08 -6.74
CA THR A 275 -10.92 10.56 -8.07
C THR A 275 -12.22 10.75 -8.85
N ARG A 276 -12.42 11.94 -9.44
CA ARG A 276 -13.49 12.22 -10.40
C ARG A 276 -12.90 12.60 -11.74
N PHE A 277 -13.40 12.00 -12.82
CA PHE A 277 -13.07 12.45 -14.16
C PHE A 277 -14.17 13.37 -14.68
N SER A 278 -13.80 14.60 -15.04
CA SER A 278 -14.72 15.56 -15.66
C SER A 278 -14.58 15.48 -17.17
N SER A 279 -15.62 14.97 -17.84
CA SER A 279 -15.63 14.89 -19.31
C SER A 279 -15.69 16.27 -19.98
N PHE A 280 -16.18 17.29 -19.27
CA PHE A 280 -16.25 18.66 -19.78
C PHE A 280 -14.87 19.33 -19.87
N SER A 281 -14.04 19.16 -18.85
CA SER A 281 -12.69 19.74 -18.81
C SER A 281 -11.60 18.79 -19.29
N GLY A 282 -11.90 17.48 -19.38
CA GLY A 282 -10.91 16.43 -19.63
C GLY A 282 -9.89 16.30 -18.49
N THR A 283 -10.23 16.74 -17.27
CA THR A 283 -9.34 16.74 -16.11
C THR A 283 -9.78 15.72 -15.07
N GLU A 284 -8.80 15.14 -14.39
CA GLU A 284 -9.02 14.37 -13.18
C GLU A 284 -9.00 15.32 -11.98
N ASP A 285 -10.10 15.39 -11.25
CA ASP A 285 -10.18 16.11 -9.99
C ASP A 285 -10.01 15.11 -8.84
N ILE A 286 -9.10 15.42 -7.92
CA ILE A 286 -8.87 14.59 -6.73
C ILE A 286 -9.45 15.30 -5.52
N PHE A 287 -10.34 14.62 -4.81
CA PHE A 287 -10.96 15.07 -3.58
C PHE A 287 -10.48 14.25 -2.39
N TYR A 288 -10.20 14.91 -1.27
CA TYR A 288 -9.97 14.25 0.02
C TYR A 288 -11.03 14.69 1.01
N PHE A 289 -11.78 13.74 1.58
CA PHE A 289 -12.81 14.00 2.58
C PHE A 289 -12.39 13.50 3.95
N THR A 290 -12.54 14.34 4.97
CA THR A 290 -12.42 13.93 6.37
C THR A 290 -13.47 14.64 7.23
N GLN A 291 -13.80 14.02 8.37
CA GLN A 291 -14.82 14.48 9.31
C GLN A 291 -14.22 14.52 10.71
N TYR A 292 -14.45 15.61 11.44
CA TYR A 292 -14.14 15.63 12.86
C TYR A 292 -15.14 14.76 13.64
N PRO A 293 -14.71 13.91 14.57
CA PRO A 293 -15.62 13.06 15.34
C PRO A 293 -16.75 13.87 16.00
N GLY A 294 -18.00 13.55 15.66
CA GLY A 294 -19.19 14.24 16.22
C GLY A 294 -19.51 15.59 15.58
N SER A 295 -18.85 15.96 14.47
CA SER A 295 -19.14 17.18 13.73
C SER A 295 -19.92 16.92 12.43
N SER A 296 -20.76 17.89 12.05
CA SER A 296 -21.49 17.93 10.77
C SER A 296 -20.74 18.66 9.65
N PHE A 297 -19.48 19.04 9.88
CA PHE A 297 -18.64 19.63 8.84
C PHE A 297 -17.73 18.59 8.21
N PHE A 298 -17.44 18.80 6.93
CA PHE A 298 -16.49 18.01 6.15
C PHE A 298 -15.48 18.92 5.48
N LEU A 299 -14.21 18.53 5.55
CA LEU A 299 -13.17 19.15 4.75
C LEU A 299 -13.05 18.40 3.44
N SER A 300 -13.19 19.12 2.33
CA SER A 300 -12.89 18.67 0.97
C SER A 300 -11.62 19.35 0.51
N VAL A 301 -10.60 18.58 0.12
CA VAL A 301 -9.40 19.13 -0.54
C VAL A 301 -9.44 18.75 -2.01
N SER A 302 -9.59 19.74 -2.89
CA SER A 302 -9.60 19.54 -4.34
C SER A 302 -8.25 19.88 -4.94
N VAL A 303 -7.68 18.99 -5.75
CA VAL A 303 -6.48 19.26 -6.53
C VAL A 303 -6.88 19.41 -7.99
N TYR A 304 -6.64 20.58 -8.57
CA TYR A 304 -6.93 20.85 -9.98
C TYR A 304 -5.64 20.77 -10.80
N PRO A 305 -5.50 19.76 -11.67
CA PRO A 305 -4.30 19.61 -12.47
C PRO A 305 -4.21 20.70 -13.54
N ARG A 306 -2.97 21.06 -13.87
CA ARG A 306 -2.66 21.99 -14.95
C ARG A 306 -2.96 21.31 -16.29
N VAL A 307 -3.85 21.88 -17.10
CA VAL A 307 -3.99 21.45 -18.50
C VAL A 307 -2.71 21.90 -19.21
N GLU A 308 -1.95 20.99 -19.82
CA GLU A 308 -0.74 21.30 -20.59
C GLU A 308 -1.07 22.37 -21.65
N ILE A 309 -0.65 23.62 -21.42
CA ILE A 309 -0.73 24.68 -22.43
C ILE A 309 0.66 24.87 -23.06
N ASP A 310 1.75 24.58 -22.33
CA ASP A 310 3.12 24.66 -22.81
C ASP A 310 4.06 23.61 -22.15
N PRO A 311 4.32 22.46 -22.80
CA PRO A 311 5.08 21.35 -22.21
C PRO A 311 6.56 21.64 -21.90
N GLU A 312 7.17 22.69 -22.47
CA GLU A 312 8.55 23.10 -22.13
C GLU A 312 8.62 23.95 -20.85
N ARG A 313 7.50 24.52 -20.41
CA ARG A 313 7.42 25.43 -19.26
C ARG A 313 6.62 24.87 -18.08
N ASP A 314 5.80 23.84 -18.30
CA ASP A 314 4.78 23.35 -17.37
C ASP A 314 5.20 22.20 -16.42
N SER A 315 6.50 21.87 -16.32
CA SER A 315 6.99 20.65 -15.64
C SER A 315 7.36 20.76 -14.15
N LEU A 316 7.10 21.88 -13.48
CA LEU A 316 7.82 22.18 -12.21
C LEU A 316 7.12 21.80 -10.90
N ILE A 317 5.79 21.77 -10.81
CA ILE A 317 5.09 21.54 -9.53
C ILE A 317 4.07 20.41 -9.65
N ASN A 318 4.33 19.33 -8.90
CA ASN A 318 3.41 18.22 -8.74
C ASN A 318 2.41 18.53 -7.61
N TYR A 319 1.25 19.08 -7.95
CA TYR A 319 0.24 19.48 -6.97
C TYR A 319 -0.31 18.31 -6.14
N ASP A 320 -0.32 17.08 -6.67
CA ASP A 320 -0.72 15.89 -5.92
C ASP A 320 0.27 15.59 -4.80
N GLU A 321 1.56 15.69 -5.10
CA GLU A 321 2.62 15.49 -4.11
C GLU A 321 2.59 16.59 -3.04
N VAL A 322 2.39 17.85 -3.44
CA VAL A 322 2.25 18.97 -2.51
C VAL A 322 1.00 18.80 -1.62
N ALA A 323 -0.13 18.39 -2.19
CA ALA A 323 -1.35 18.13 -1.43
C ALA A 323 -1.15 17.01 -0.40
N ASN A 324 -0.50 15.91 -0.79
CA ASN A 324 -0.16 14.84 0.14
C ASN A 324 0.75 15.30 1.28
N GLN A 325 1.72 16.18 0.99
CA GLN A 325 2.58 16.76 2.02
C GLN A 325 1.83 17.76 2.92
N ILE A 326 0.87 18.53 2.40
CA ILE A 326 0.02 19.38 3.25
C ILE A 326 -0.86 18.52 4.17
N LEU A 327 -1.53 17.51 3.60
CA LEU A 327 -2.41 16.61 4.34
C LEU A 327 -1.65 15.79 5.41
N SER A 328 -0.37 15.47 5.20
CA SER A 328 0.45 14.83 6.22
C SER A 328 0.70 15.69 7.46
N THR A 329 0.56 17.01 7.34
CA THR A 329 0.67 17.96 8.46
C THR A 329 -0.67 18.35 9.06
N PHE A 330 -1.78 17.84 8.51
CA PHE A 330 -3.12 18.12 8.99
C PHE A 330 -3.31 17.59 10.42
N ARG A 331 -3.87 18.41 11.30
CA ARG A 331 -4.27 18.02 12.65
C ARG A 331 -5.55 18.75 13.04
N PHE A 332 -6.44 18.02 13.70
CA PHE A 332 -7.55 18.64 14.41
C PHE A 332 -7.02 19.32 15.67
N ILE A 333 -7.60 20.46 16.01
CA ILE A 333 -7.35 21.20 17.24
C ILE A 333 -8.29 20.62 18.30
N GLU A 334 -7.72 20.25 19.44
CA GLU A 334 -8.47 19.75 20.61
C GLU A 334 -9.29 20.83 21.32
#